data_AF-A0A229TMX6-F1
#
_entry.id   AF-A0A229TMX6-F1
#
_cell.length_a   1.000
_cell.length_b   1.000
_cell.length_c   1.000
_cell.angle_alpha   90.00
_cell.angle_beta   90.00
_cell.angle_gamma   90.00
#
_symmetry.space_group_name_H-M   'P 1'
#
loop_
_entity.id
_entity.type
_entity.pdbx_description
1 polymer ?
#
loop_
_entity_poly.entity_id
_entity_poly.type
_entity_poly.pdbx_seq_one_letter_code
_entity_poly.pdbx_strand_id
1 'polypeptide(L)'
;MTTTTLLSRIALDDALVAEDHAEESGFLDPLDRITCPVHRRWIHQCCHSDLHVSQVSGHRWCRPCRRALEVAVDEVLGTVTLRCPGCARGSHTRAHAQLITACEASLTAATRAARRAA
;
A
#
# COMPACT_ATOMS: atom_id res chain seq x y z
N MET A 1 11.67 -20.18 13.78
CA MET A 1 10.85 -19.60 12.69
C MET A 1 9.87 -20.67 12.24
N THR A 2 8.58 -20.40 12.22
CA THR A 2 7.53 -21.36 11.84
C THR A 2 7.39 -21.41 10.31
N THR A 3 7.06 -22.57 9.76
CA THR A 3 6.92 -22.80 8.30
C THR A 3 5.97 -21.79 7.64
N THR A 4 4.87 -21.43 8.32
CA THR A 4 3.91 -20.40 7.87
C THR A 4 4.56 -19.03 7.64
N THR A 5 5.49 -18.61 8.52
CA THR A 5 6.19 -17.33 8.38
C THR A 5 7.17 -17.34 7.20
N LEU A 6 7.76 -18.49 6.89
CA LEU A 6 8.65 -18.64 5.73
C LEU A 6 7.86 -18.53 4.43
N LEU A 7 6.75 -19.24 4.31
CA LEU A 7 5.89 -19.22 3.13
C LEU A 7 5.27 -17.84 2.87
N SER A 8 4.87 -17.10 3.91
CA SER A 8 4.40 -15.72 3.76
C SER A 8 5.50 -14.76 3.28
N ARG A 9 6.77 -15.02 3.62
CA ARG A 9 7.90 -14.24 3.11
C ARG A 9 8.19 -14.55 1.64
N ILE A 10 8.19 -15.83 1.26
CA ILE A 10 8.35 -16.24 -0.14
C ILE A 10 7.28 -15.57 -1.01
N ALA A 11 6.02 -15.58 -0.57
CA ALA A 11 4.94 -14.93 -1.31
C ALA A 11 5.13 -13.41 -1.48
N LEU A 12 5.74 -12.74 -0.50
CA LEU A 12 6.07 -11.32 -0.60
C LEU A 12 7.25 -11.09 -1.56
N ASP A 13 8.29 -11.92 -1.49
CA ASP A 13 9.46 -11.82 -2.37
C ASP A 13 9.06 -12.09 -3.84
N ASP A 14 8.21 -13.09 -4.09
CA ASP A 14 7.67 -13.38 -5.42
C ASP A 14 6.83 -12.20 -5.95
N ALA A 15 6.00 -11.60 -5.10
CA ALA A 15 5.18 -10.45 -5.48
C ALA A 15 6.05 -9.22 -5.80
N LEU A 16 7.10 -8.96 -5.01
CA LEU A 16 8.06 -7.89 -5.28
C LEU A 16 8.71 -8.05 -6.66
N VAL A 17 9.23 -9.25 -6.97
CA VAL A 17 9.86 -9.56 -8.26
C VAL A 17 8.88 -9.44 -9.42
N ALA A 18 7.66 -9.96 -9.26
CA ALA A 18 6.63 -9.88 -10.30
C ALA A 18 6.23 -8.43 -10.60
N GLU A 19 6.07 -7.60 -9.56
CA GLU A 19 5.76 -6.18 -9.74
C GLU A 19 6.92 -5.40 -10.37
N ASP A 20 8.17 -5.67 -9.98
CA ASP A 20 9.35 -5.04 -10.60
C ASP A 20 9.36 -5.28 -12.12
N HIS A 21 9.14 -6.52 -12.56
CA HIS A 21 9.02 -6.84 -13.99
C HIS A 21 7.81 -6.19 -14.67
N ALA A 22 6.66 -6.11 -13.99
CA ALA A 22 5.46 -5.48 -14.53
C ALA A 22 5.63 -3.95 -14.69
N GLU A 23 6.35 -3.29 -13.78
CA GLU A 23 6.70 -1.88 -13.89
C GLU A 23 7.68 -1.63 -15.04
N GLU A 24 8.75 -2.42 -15.13
CA GLU A 24 9.77 -2.30 -16.20
C GLU A 24 9.16 -2.44 -17.60
N SER A 25 8.12 -3.26 -17.72
CA SER A 25 7.38 -3.48 -18.96
C SER A 25 6.20 -2.52 -19.18
N GLY A 26 5.93 -1.63 -18.22
CA GLY A 26 4.87 -0.62 -18.31
C GLY A 26 3.44 -1.14 -18.09
N PHE A 27 3.29 -2.37 -17.61
CA PHE A 27 1.99 -2.96 -17.27
C PHE A 27 1.49 -2.60 -15.87
N LEU A 28 2.36 -2.03 -15.03
CA LEU A 28 2.03 -1.59 -13.68
C LEU A 28 2.48 -0.14 -13.46
N ASP A 29 1.55 0.70 -13.00
CA ASP A 29 1.88 2.04 -12.50
C ASP A 29 2.51 1.90 -11.09
N PRO A 30 3.59 2.64 -10.79
CA PRO A 30 4.23 2.55 -9.48
C PRO A 30 3.35 2.88 -8.27
N LEU A 31 2.30 3.68 -8.47
CA LEU A 31 1.34 4.00 -7.41
C LEU A 31 0.27 2.92 -7.22
N ASP A 32 0.19 1.95 -8.14
CA ASP A 32 -0.74 0.82 -8.08
C ASP A 32 -0.09 -0.45 -7.50
N ARG A 33 1.20 -0.41 -7.14
CA ARG A 33 1.90 -1.51 -6.46
C ARG A 33 1.23 -1.87 -5.13
N ILE A 34 1.06 -3.17 -4.91
CA ILE A 34 0.57 -3.73 -3.65
C ILE A 34 1.71 -4.14 -2.70
N THR A 35 2.95 -4.14 -3.17
CA THR A 35 4.15 -4.27 -2.35
C THR A 35 4.97 -2.97 -2.33
N CYS A 36 5.82 -2.83 -1.31
CA CYS A 36 6.74 -1.72 -1.17
C CYS A 36 8.18 -2.20 -1.39
N PRO A 37 8.85 -1.81 -2.49
CA PRO A 37 10.24 -2.19 -2.73
C PRO A 37 11.21 -1.54 -1.73
N VAL A 38 10.88 -0.35 -1.21
CA VAL A 38 11.71 0.38 -0.23
C VAL A 38 11.75 -0.33 1.13
N HIS A 39 10.58 -0.70 1.66
CA HIS A 39 10.49 -1.34 2.99
C HIS A 39 10.51 -2.88 2.92
N ARG A 40 10.42 -3.45 1.71
CA ARG A 40 10.21 -4.89 1.45
C ARG A 40 9.07 -5.45 2.29
N ARG A 41 7.88 -4.86 2.12
CA ARG A 41 6.65 -5.21 2.84
C ARG A 41 5.46 -5.14 1.90
N TRP A 42 4.34 -5.73 2.30
CA TRP A 42 3.05 -5.39 1.71
C TRP A 42 2.76 -3.91 1.99
N ILE A 43 2.30 -3.14 1.00
CA ILE A 43 2.19 -1.66 1.12
C ILE A 43 1.29 -1.24 2.29
N HIS A 44 0.23 -2.00 2.62
CA HIS A 44 -0.63 -1.73 3.78
C HIS A 44 0.13 -1.71 5.12
N GLN A 45 1.28 -2.39 5.21
CA GLN A 45 2.12 -2.46 6.42
C GLN A 45 3.06 -1.26 6.57
N CYS A 46 3.21 -0.42 5.54
CA CYS A 46 4.11 0.73 5.58
C CYS A 46 3.52 2.02 5.00
N CYS A 47 2.29 2.03 4.47
CA CYS A 47 1.64 3.21 3.87
C CYS A 47 1.54 4.44 4.80
N HIS A 48 1.70 4.27 6.10
CA HIS A 48 1.76 5.33 7.11
C HIS A 48 3.11 6.08 7.14
N SER A 49 4.16 5.51 6.54
CA SER A 49 5.50 6.09 6.49
C SER A 49 5.51 7.39 5.69
N ASP A 50 6.26 8.38 6.18
CA ASP A 50 6.42 9.65 5.48
C ASP A 50 7.24 9.52 4.19
N LEU A 51 7.97 8.41 4.02
CA LEU A 51 8.64 8.07 2.75
C LEU A 51 7.66 7.87 1.59
N HIS A 52 6.38 7.63 1.88
CA HIS A 52 5.34 7.51 0.83
C HIS A 52 4.63 8.83 0.53
N VAL A 53 4.95 9.93 1.23
CA VAL A 53 4.31 11.22 0.95
C VAL A 53 4.94 11.87 -0.28
N SER A 54 4.13 12.19 -1.28
CA SER A 54 4.58 12.94 -2.46
C SER A 54 3.71 14.16 -2.70
N GLN A 55 4.30 15.34 -2.52
CA GLN A 55 3.61 16.61 -2.78
C GLN A 55 3.40 16.84 -4.29
N VAL A 56 4.26 16.26 -5.12
CA VAL A 56 4.23 16.38 -6.58
C VAL A 56 3.05 15.60 -7.14
N SER A 57 3.03 14.27 -6.96
CA SER A 57 1.92 13.43 -7.43
C SER A 57 0.64 13.62 -6.62
N GLY A 58 0.74 14.16 -5.40
CA GLY A 58 -0.38 14.28 -4.47
C GLY A 58 -0.64 13.00 -3.68
N HIS A 59 0.23 12.00 -3.81
CA HIS A 59 0.12 10.76 -3.04
C HIS A 59 0.26 11.06 -1.54
N ARG A 60 -0.75 10.66 -0.75
CA ARG A 60 -0.88 10.93 0.70
C ARG A 60 -0.73 12.42 1.07
N TRP A 61 -1.11 13.36 0.18
CA TRP A 61 -0.88 14.79 0.41
C TRP A 61 -2.14 15.64 0.33
N CYS A 62 -2.43 16.39 1.40
CA CYS A 62 -3.47 17.41 1.41
C CYS A 62 -2.94 18.74 0.87
N ARG A 63 -3.26 19.09 -0.38
CA ARG A 63 -2.85 20.37 -0.98
C ARG A 63 -3.36 21.60 -0.20
N PRO A 64 -4.65 21.69 0.21
CA PRO A 64 -5.14 22.85 0.96
C PRO A 64 -4.44 23.06 2.30
N CYS A 65 -4.19 22.00 3.07
CA CYS A 65 -3.59 22.09 4.40
C CYS A 65 -2.06 21.96 4.39
N ARG A 66 -1.47 21.72 3.22
CA ARG A 66 -0.03 21.49 2.99
C ARG A 66 0.58 20.52 3.99
N ARG A 67 -0.05 19.35 4.13
CA ARG A 67 0.38 18.31 5.07
C ARG A 67 0.08 16.91 4.59
N ALA A 68 0.81 15.94 5.13
CA ALA A 68 0.56 14.53 4.90
C ALA A 68 -0.84 14.14 5.41
N LEU A 69 -1.50 13.25 4.67
CA LEU A 69 -2.72 12.60 5.11
C LEU A 69 -2.38 11.46 6.07
N GLU A 70 -3.15 11.33 7.12
CA GLU A 70 -3.16 10.11 7.94
C GLU A 70 -3.84 9.00 7.13
N VAL A 71 -3.28 7.79 7.26
CA VAL A 71 -3.85 6.57 6.70
C VAL A 71 -4.32 5.75 7.89
N ALA A 72 -5.48 5.11 7.78
CA ALA A 72 -5.92 4.12 8.74
C ALA A 72 -6.29 2.85 7.98
N VAL A 73 -5.73 1.74 8.44
CA VAL A 73 -5.90 0.41 7.84
C VAL A 73 -6.70 -0.45 8.82
N ASP A 74 -7.85 -0.93 8.39
CA ASP A 74 -8.60 -1.96 9.09
C ASP A 74 -8.30 -3.30 8.45
N GLU A 75 -7.41 -4.09 9.07
CA GLU A 75 -7.01 -5.40 8.55
C GLU A 75 -8.11 -6.46 8.68
N VAL A 76 -9.10 -6.24 9.55
CA VAL A 76 -10.21 -7.18 9.78
C VAL A 76 -11.27 -7.01 8.70
N LEU A 77 -11.67 -5.77 8.43
CA LEU A 77 -12.63 -5.44 7.38
C LEU A 77 -12.00 -5.36 6.00
N GLY A 78 -10.67 -5.24 5.92
CA GLY A 78 -9.95 -5.11 4.66
C GLY A 78 -10.11 -3.74 4.01
N THR A 79 -10.40 -2.70 4.80
CA THR A 79 -10.71 -1.34 4.30
C THR A 79 -9.63 -0.35 4.67
N VAL A 80 -9.43 0.65 3.81
CA VAL A 80 -8.41 1.69 4.01
C VAL A 80 -9.04 3.07 3.91
N THR A 81 -8.72 3.93 4.87
CA THR A 81 -9.21 5.32 4.89
C THR A 81 -8.08 6.32 4.96
N LEU A 82 -8.31 7.49 4.38
CA LEU A 82 -7.41 8.64 4.41
C LEU A 82 -8.10 9.79 5.11
N ARG A 83 -7.35 10.53 5.93
CA ARG A 83 -7.86 11.72 6.62
C ARG A 83 -6.79 12.80 6.76
N CYS A 84 -7.15 14.04 6.49
CA CYS A 84 -6.29 15.17 6.78
C CYS A 84 -6.44 15.57 8.25
N PRO A 85 -5.35 15.67 9.05
CA PRO A 85 -5.44 16.12 10.43
C PRO A 85 -5.77 17.63 10.56
N GLY A 86 -5.73 18.39 9.46
CA GLY A 86 -6.06 19.82 9.45
C GLY A 86 -7.52 20.11 9.15
N CYS A 87 -8.04 19.60 8.04
CA CYS A 87 -9.40 19.90 7.58
C CYS A 87 -10.38 18.73 7.70
N ALA A 88 -9.94 17.59 8.26
CA ALA A 88 -10.69 16.34 8.38
C ALA A 88 -11.19 15.73 7.06
N ARG A 89 -10.87 16.35 5.91
CA ARG A 89 -11.21 15.85 4.58
C ARG A 89 -10.47 14.55 4.29
N GLY A 90 -11.14 13.64 3.58
CA GLY A 90 -10.62 12.32 3.26
C GLY A 90 -10.01 12.21 1.87
N SER A 91 -10.24 11.08 1.21
CA SER A 91 -9.85 10.85 -0.18
C SER A 91 -10.65 11.75 -1.13
N HIS A 92 -9.95 12.51 -1.99
CA HIS A 92 -10.58 13.47 -2.91
C HIS A 92 -9.84 13.57 -4.26
N THR A 93 -8.79 12.77 -4.47
CA THR A 93 -7.95 12.82 -5.67
C THR A 93 -7.75 11.41 -6.21
N ARG A 94 -7.38 11.30 -7.49
CA ARG A 94 -7.02 10.03 -8.11
C ARG A 94 -5.89 9.32 -7.34
N ALA A 95 -4.85 10.06 -6.95
CA ALA A 95 -3.73 9.49 -6.19
C ALA A 95 -4.16 8.93 -4.82
N HIS A 96 -5.14 9.56 -4.15
CA HIS A 96 -5.70 9.05 -2.90
C HIS A 96 -6.51 7.76 -3.13
N ALA A 97 -7.29 7.70 -4.21
CA ALA A 97 -8.03 6.51 -4.59
C ALA A 97 -7.09 5.34 -4.95
N GLN A 98 -6.01 5.61 -5.71
CA GLN A 98 -4.99 4.60 -6.04
C GLN A 98 -4.34 4.03 -4.78
N LEU A 99 -3.94 4.89 -3.83
CA LEU A 99 -3.39 4.43 -2.54
C LEU A 99 -4.36 3.52 -1.79
N ILE A 100 -5.64 3.89 -1.70
CA ILE A 100 -6.66 3.07 -1.03
C ILE A 100 -6.77 1.71 -1.74
N THR A 101 -6.99 1.71 -3.05
CA THR A 101 -7.10 0.49 -3.85
C THR A 101 -5.88 -0.41 -3.72
N ALA A 102 -4.67 0.16 -3.80
CA ALA A 102 -3.42 -0.58 -3.67
C ALA A 102 -3.29 -1.22 -2.28
N CYS A 103 -3.59 -0.48 -1.21
CA CYS A 103 -3.54 -1.01 0.15
C CYS A 103 -4.62 -2.09 0.40
N GLU A 104 -5.84 -1.95 -0.13
CA GLU A 104 -6.90 -2.96 -0.01
C GLU A 104 -6.56 -4.25 -0.81
N ALA A 105 -6.00 -4.09 -2.01
CA ALA A 105 -5.49 -5.21 -2.81
C ALA A 105 -4.32 -5.90 -2.09
N SER A 106 -3.45 -5.12 -1.43
CA SER A 106 -2.35 -5.61 -0.60
C SER A 106 -2.82 -6.47 0.58
N LEU A 107 -3.85 -6.02 1.32
CA LEU A 107 -4.48 -6.80 2.39
C LEU A 107 -5.03 -8.12 1.88
N THR A 108 -5.73 -8.07 0.74
CA THR A 108 -6.31 -9.25 0.10
C THR A 108 -5.24 -10.25 -0.31
N ALA A 109 -4.15 -9.78 -0.93
CA ALA A 109 -3.03 -10.62 -1.36
C ALA A 109 -2.29 -11.25 -0.17
N ALA A 110 -1.96 -10.46 0.85
CA ALA A 110 -1.30 -10.94 2.06
C ALA A 110 -2.15 -11.99 2.79
N THR A 111 -3.46 -11.77 2.91
CA THR A 111 -4.38 -12.73 3.52
C THR A 111 -4.45 -14.03 2.73
N ARG A 112 -4.49 -13.96 1.40
CA ARG A 112 -4.46 -15.16 0.53
C ARG A 112 -3.15 -15.92 0.69
N ALA A 113 -2.01 -15.23 0.76
CA ALA A 113 -0.71 -15.84 0.98
C ALA A 113 -0.65 -16.56 2.34
N ALA A 114 -1.12 -15.91 3.41
CA ALA A 114 -1.17 -16.49 4.75
C ALA A 114 -2.07 -17.75 4.79
N ARG A 115 -3.24 -17.72 4.14
CA ARG A 115 -4.15 -18.87 4.06
C ARG A 115 -3.58 -20.05 3.28
N ARG A 116 -2.77 -19.80 2.25
CA ARG A 116 -2.06 -20.87 1.50
C ARG A 116 -0.90 -21.48 2.28
N ALA A 117 -0.40 -20.76 3.28
CA ALA A 117 0.74 -21.14 4.12
C ALA A 117 0.36 -21.84 5.44
N ALA A 118 -0.94 -21.88 5.75
CA ALA A 118 -1.53 -22.51 6.92
C ALA A 118 -2.05 -23.90 6.56
#